data_AF-F9LZS2-F1
#
_entry.id   AF-F9LZS2-F1
#
_cell.length_a   1.000
_cell.length_b   1.000
_cell.length_c   1.000
_cell.angle_alpha   90.00
_cell.angle_beta   90.00
_cell.angle_gamma   90.00
#
_symmetry.space_group_name_H-M   'P 1'
#
loop_
_entity.id
_entity.type
_entity.pdbx_description
1 polymer ?
#
loop_
_entity_poly.entity_id
_entity_poly.type
_entity_poly.pdbx_seq_one_letter_code
_entity_poly.pdbx_strand_id
1 'polypeptide(L)'
;MKKLLLVLGASVLVLSACHKSTEDRAPSPSISREQQTKETINCFHYLADSYQKALSHEKEVKAATVQSPMAATVAAMEELELSNPTDQALIMKNYSDFQKLIQYNTEKWEEEFASWASSMGQSYHRLEHANFDEKNELIKKLEATTVSQKSVKWNVFGVSSDNAYDYLILDAYYDKQNKHFYLFTLKDGQAQVLHTDKTLETISTANFEETENTDLAQRFKEFISKTSVTVEDKSITDNRSLRDKIKKAMESYSDSKGEVFKSTNLATYGNYYGLAVPDQIMQFGQVDGMNYTFKWYGYIAGSGSRRFDILACYVNEAGTEVILFGCKDGNPTLLHTEGQPEIEKNESGAIINAQVHFVEFHHPVLEQVFN
;
A
#
# COMPACT_ATOMS: atom_id res chain seq x y z
N MET A 1 -14.50 -41.20 -8.12
CA MET A 1 -14.59 -40.71 -6.73
C MET A 1 -13.33 -41.11 -5.97
N LYS A 2 -12.38 -40.20 -5.76
CA LYS A 2 -11.25 -40.34 -4.84
C LYS A 2 -11.17 -39.02 -4.06
N LYS A 3 -11.35 -39.09 -2.74
CA LYS A 3 -11.34 -37.94 -1.85
C LYS A 3 -9.90 -37.57 -1.50
N LEU A 4 -9.62 -36.28 -1.60
CA LEU A 4 -8.40 -35.57 -1.24
C LEU A 4 -8.32 -35.47 0.30
N LEU A 5 -7.16 -35.76 0.87
CA LEU A 5 -6.85 -35.57 2.29
C LEU A 5 -5.97 -34.31 2.41
N LEU A 6 -6.53 -33.29 3.05
CA LEU A 6 -5.85 -32.06 3.48
C LEU A 6 -5.09 -32.36 4.79
N VAL A 7 -3.79 -32.05 4.81
CA VAL A 7 -2.97 -32.08 6.03
C VAL A 7 -2.82 -30.65 6.52
N LEU A 8 -3.43 -30.37 7.67
CA LEU A 8 -3.23 -29.17 8.49
C LEU A 8 -2.07 -29.45 9.45
N GLY A 9 -0.99 -28.65 9.36
CA GLY A 9 0.14 -28.68 10.28
C GLY A 9 -0.03 -27.61 11.36
N ALA A 10 0.03 -28.03 12.63
CA ALA A 10 -0.37 -27.30 13.82
C ALA A 10 0.59 -26.17 14.25
N SER A 11 0.00 -25.06 14.72
CA SER A 11 0.66 -23.98 15.44
C SER A 11 1.06 -24.41 16.86
N VAL A 12 2.31 -24.16 17.23
CA VAL A 12 2.84 -24.40 18.58
C VAL A 12 2.47 -23.20 19.47
N LEU A 13 1.59 -23.42 20.44
CA LEU A 13 1.41 -22.57 21.61
C LEU A 13 2.46 -22.95 22.67
N VAL A 14 3.33 -22.01 23.05
CA VAL A 14 4.20 -22.17 24.22
C VAL A 14 3.50 -21.58 25.45
N LEU A 15 3.03 -22.48 26.30
CA LEU A 15 2.65 -22.21 27.70
C LEU A 15 3.85 -22.55 28.60
N SER A 16 4.23 -21.66 29.51
CA SER A 16 4.93 -21.99 30.76
C SER A 16 4.93 -20.76 31.66
N ALA A 17 4.86 -20.82 32.98
CA ALA A 17 4.30 -21.73 33.96
C ALA A 17 4.46 -20.95 35.28
N CYS A 18 3.42 -20.89 36.10
CA CYS A 18 3.49 -20.32 37.44
C CYS A 18 4.53 -21.07 38.29
N HIS A 19 5.28 -20.37 39.14
CA HIS A 19 5.80 -20.92 40.41
C HIS A 19 5.71 -19.86 41.52
N LYS A 20 5.34 -20.33 42.72
CA LYS A 20 5.07 -19.57 43.94
C LYS A 20 6.16 -19.91 44.99
N SER A 21 6.37 -18.97 45.92
CA SER A 21 7.01 -19.05 47.26
C SER A 21 8.55 -18.97 47.41
N THR A 22 8.98 -17.80 47.92
CA THR A 22 10.00 -17.44 48.95
C THR A 22 10.75 -18.62 49.62
N GLU A 23 12.07 -18.64 49.85
CA GLU A 23 12.86 -17.84 50.81
C GLU A 23 14.37 -18.24 50.77
N ASP A 24 15.24 -17.22 50.77
CA ASP A 24 16.61 -17.08 51.32
C ASP A 24 17.81 -17.97 50.93
N ARG A 25 18.78 -17.39 50.16
CA ARG A 25 20.25 -17.52 50.37
C ARG A 25 21.07 -16.53 49.50
N ALA A 26 21.71 -15.55 50.15
CA ALA A 26 22.93 -14.76 49.84
C ALA A 26 23.29 -14.30 48.39
N PRO A 27 23.81 -13.07 48.20
CA PRO A 27 23.87 -12.41 46.90
C PRO A 27 25.10 -12.81 46.07
N SER A 28 24.87 -13.44 44.92
CA SER A 28 25.85 -13.50 43.82
C SER A 28 25.68 -12.24 42.95
N PRO A 29 26.76 -11.66 42.39
CA PRO A 29 26.70 -10.36 41.75
C PRO A 29 25.72 -10.40 40.58
N SER A 30 24.71 -9.53 40.66
CA SER A 30 23.74 -9.31 39.61
C SER A 30 24.47 -8.88 38.34
N ILE A 31 24.57 -9.80 37.38
CA ILE A 31 24.81 -9.46 35.98
C ILE A 31 23.71 -8.47 35.62
N SER A 32 24.12 -7.24 35.26
CA SER A 32 23.22 -6.14 34.94
C SER A 32 22.10 -6.59 34.02
N ARG A 33 20.88 -6.22 34.37
CA ARG A 33 19.64 -6.38 33.60
C ARG A 33 19.61 -5.49 32.35
N GLU A 34 20.77 -5.21 31.76
CA GLU A 34 21.02 -4.35 30.62
C GLU A 34 21.75 -5.14 29.53
N GLN A 35 21.14 -6.22 29.06
CA GLN A 35 21.46 -6.83 27.76
C GLN A 35 20.37 -7.84 27.38
N GLN A 36 19.11 -7.44 27.56
CA GLN A 36 18.05 -8.02 26.75
C GLN A 36 18.08 -7.20 25.46
N THR A 37 18.72 -7.73 24.43
CA THR A 37 18.66 -7.20 23.07
C THR A 37 17.18 -7.06 22.73
N LYS A 38 16.66 -5.83 22.72
CA LYS A 38 15.31 -5.54 22.20
C LYS A 38 15.36 -5.98 20.75
N GLU A 39 14.74 -7.12 20.42
CA GLU A 39 14.58 -7.54 19.02
C GLU A 39 13.92 -6.37 18.29
N THR A 40 14.65 -5.79 17.34
CA THR A 40 14.15 -4.68 16.56
C THR A 40 13.07 -5.23 15.65
N ILE A 41 11.83 -4.80 15.84
CA ILE A 41 10.70 -5.25 15.03
C ILE A 41 10.96 -4.85 13.59
N ASN A 42 10.88 -5.80 12.66
CA ASN A 42 10.93 -5.51 11.24
C ASN A 42 9.59 -4.90 10.79
N CYS A 43 9.59 -3.62 10.48
CA CYS A 43 8.41 -2.85 10.08
C CYS A 43 7.75 -3.45 8.85
N PHE A 44 8.54 -3.82 7.83
CA PHE A 44 8.00 -4.33 6.57
C PHE A 44 7.28 -5.67 6.76
N HIS A 45 7.87 -6.58 7.56
CA HIS A 45 7.24 -7.85 7.91
C HIS A 45 5.97 -7.64 8.75
N TYR A 46 6.01 -6.72 9.73
CA TYR A 46 4.84 -6.43 10.56
C TYR A 46 3.66 -5.87 9.75
N LEU A 47 3.94 -4.99 8.78
CA LEU A 47 2.95 -4.48 7.83
C LEU A 47 2.44 -5.59 6.90
N ALA A 48 3.33 -6.45 6.39
CA ALA A 48 2.98 -7.56 5.52
C ALA A 48 2.09 -8.60 6.22
N ASP A 49 2.41 -8.97 7.46
CA ASP A 49 1.62 -9.89 8.27
C ASP A 49 0.21 -9.34 8.50
N SER A 50 0.11 -8.06 8.85
CA SER A 50 -1.17 -7.36 9.06
C SER A 50 -2.00 -7.35 7.78
N TYR A 51 -1.38 -7.05 6.64
CA TYR A 51 -2.01 -7.08 5.32
C TYR A 51 -2.50 -8.47 4.94
N GLN A 52 -1.64 -9.49 5.03
CA GLN A 52 -1.95 -10.87 4.63
C GLN A 52 -3.03 -11.48 5.53
N LYS A 53 -3.01 -11.18 6.82
CA LYS A 53 -4.04 -11.61 7.77
C LYS A 53 -5.39 -11.02 7.39
N ALA A 54 -5.46 -9.71 7.15
CA ALA A 54 -6.70 -9.05 6.72
C ALA A 54 -7.19 -9.56 5.35
N LEU A 55 -6.28 -9.77 4.39
CA LEU A 55 -6.60 -10.32 3.08
C LEU A 55 -7.17 -11.75 3.16
N SER A 56 -6.66 -12.56 4.08
CA SER A 56 -7.15 -13.92 4.30
C SER A 56 -8.53 -13.90 4.95
N HIS A 57 -8.74 -13.05 5.96
CA HIS A 57 -10.04 -12.87 6.61
C HIS A 57 -11.12 -12.36 5.63
N GLU A 58 -10.79 -11.45 4.72
CA GLU A 58 -11.71 -10.97 3.68
C GLU A 58 -12.15 -12.11 2.74
N LYS A 59 -11.24 -13.02 2.37
CA LYS A 59 -11.54 -14.16 1.50
C LYS A 59 -12.41 -15.22 2.17
N GLU A 60 -12.22 -15.44 3.47
CA GLU A 60 -12.95 -16.44 4.25
C GLU A 60 -14.33 -15.95 4.71
N VAL A 61 -14.42 -14.67 5.07
CA VAL A 61 -15.63 -14.07 5.64
C VAL A 61 -16.16 -13.03 4.66
N LYS A 62 -17.09 -13.44 3.78
CA LYS A 62 -17.88 -12.54 2.91
C LYS A 62 -18.89 -11.69 3.70
N ALA A 63 -18.52 -11.21 4.88
CA ALA A 63 -19.34 -10.29 5.68
C ALA A 63 -18.81 -8.87 5.51
N ALA A 64 -19.72 -7.89 5.47
CA ALA A 64 -19.42 -6.47 5.28
C ALA A 64 -18.55 -5.83 6.39
N THR A 65 -18.19 -6.59 7.42
CA THR A 65 -17.60 -6.15 8.70
C THR A 65 -16.08 -6.37 8.82
N VAL A 66 -15.41 -6.83 7.75
CA VAL A 66 -13.96 -7.11 7.77
C VAL A 66 -13.19 -5.81 7.47
N GLN A 67 -12.20 -5.48 8.31
CA GLN A 67 -11.26 -4.39 8.06
C GLN A 67 -10.45 -4.66 6.78
N SER A 68 -10.39 -3.68 5.88
CA SER A 68 -9.67 -3.86 4.61
C SER A 68 -8.17 -4.14 4.85
N PRO A 69 -7.49 -4.87 3.95
CA PRO A 69 -6.06 -5.12 4.07
C PRO A 69 -5.22 -3.85 4.19
N MET A 70 -5.65 -2.77 3.51
CA MET A 70 -4.98 -1.48 3.65
C MET A 70 -5.22 -0.82 4.99
N ALA A 71 -6.46 -0.79 5.48
CA ALA A 71 -6.75 -0.24 6.80
C ALA A 71 -6.01 -1.00 7.91
N ALA A 72 -5.79 -2.31 7.75
CA ALA A 72 -5.00 -3.11 8.69
C ALA A 72 -3.53 -2.65 8.74
N THR A 73 -2.94 -2.29 7.59
CA THR A 73 -1.55 -1.79 7.56
C THR A 73 -1.39 -0.40 8.16
N VAL A 74 -2.44 0.41 8.18
CA VAL A 74 -2.45 1.73 8.84
C VAL A 74 -2.40 1.58 10.33
N ALA A 75 -3.31 0.78 10.89
CA ALA A 75 -3.34 0.49 12.31
C ALA A 75 -1.99 -0.13 12.76
N ALA A 76 -1.43 -1.00 11.95
CA ALA A 76 -0.11 -1.58 12.18
C ALA A 76 1.01 -0.52 12.17
N MET A 77 0.97 0.44 11.24
CA MET A 77 1.90 1.56 11.20
C MET A 77 1.78 2.45 12.45
N GLU A 78 0.56 2.80 12.86
CA GLU A 78 0.30 3.62 14.05
C GLU A 78 0.78 2.93 15.34
N GLU A 79 0.59 1.60 15.45
CA GLU A 79 1.10 0.81 16.57
C GLU A 79 2.64 0.81 16.62
N LEU A 80 3.29 0.69 15.46
CA LEU A 80 4.75 0.77 15.34
C LEU A 80 5.27 2.14 15.77
N GLU A 81 4.63 3.24 15.34
CA GLU A 81 5.01 4.61 15.71
C GLU A 81 4.83 4.87 17.21
N LEU A 82 3.72 4.42 17.79
CA LEU A 82 3.44 4.56 19.21
C LEU A 82 4.47 3.80 20.07
N SER A 83 4.86 2.61 19.61
CA SER A 83 5.80 1.73 20.31
C SER A 83 7.27 2.13 20.11
N ASN A 84 7.59 2.87 19.04
CA ASN A 84 8.94 3.26 18.66
C ASN A 84 9.00 4.73 18.19
N PRO A 85 8.75 5.69 19.10
CA PRO A 85 8.61 7.10 18.74
C PRO A 85 9.89 7.75 18.18
N THR A 86 11.06 7.16 18.42
CA THR A 86 12.33 7.63 17.84
C THR A 86 12.51 7.26 16.37
N ASP A 87 11.73 6.30 15.86
CA ASP A 87 11.94 5.67 14.57
C ASP A 87 10.83 6.05 13.55
N GLN A 88 10.01 7.06 13.85
CA GLN A 88 8.87 7.48 13.03
C GLN A 88 9.22 7.69 11.55
N ALA A 89 10.31 8.39 11.24
CA ALA A 89 10.72 8.62 9.85
C ALA A 89 11.04 7.31 9.12
N LEU A 90 11.65 6.34 9.81
CA LEU A 90 11.96 5.02 9.27
C LEU A 90 10.69 4.19 9.05
N ILE A 91 9.77 4.23 10.01
CA ILE A 91 8.47 3.55 9.94
C ILE A 91 7.66 4.10 8.77
N MET A 92 7.57 5.43 8.64
CA MET A 92 6.85 6.07 7.54
C MET A 92 7.47 5.80 6.17
N LYS A 93 8.81 5.72 6.08
CA LYS A 93 9.49 5.27 4.86
C LYS A 93 9.08 3.84 4.51
N ASN A 94 9.17 2.91 5.47
CA ASN A 94 8.82 1.50 5.27
C ASN A 94 7.35 1.35 4.86
N TYR A 95 6.45 2.10 5.49
CA TYR A 95 5.03 2.12 5.16
C TYR A 95 4.78 2.64 3.73
N SER A 96 5.42 3.75 3.34
CA SER A 96 5.29 4.29 1.97
C SER A 96 5.84 3.32 0.91
N ASP A 97 6.98 2.69 1.18
CA ASP A 97 7.57 1.70 0.27
C ASP A 97 6.71 0.43 0.19
N PHE A 98 6.12 -0.01 1.31
CA PHE A 98 5.14 -1.09 1.35
C PHE A 98 3.92 -0.80 0.45
N GLN A 99 3.38 0.41 0.55
CA GLN A 99 2.27 0.85 -0.31
C GLN A 99 2.63 0.83 -1.79
N LYS A 100 3.86 1.22 -2.15
CA LYS A 100 4.30 1.15 -3.56
C LYS A 100 4.44 -0.29 -4.04
N LEU A 101 4.98 -1.18 -3.20
CA LEU A 101 5.14 -2.60 -3.55
C LEU A 101 3.79 -3.28 -3.81
N ILE A 102 2.79 -3.06 -2.97
CA ILE A 102 1.47 -3.69 -3.12
C ILE A 102 0.64 -3.07 -4.26
N GLN A 103 0.89 -1.80 -4.60
CA GLN A 103 0.23 -1.11 -5.73
C GLN A 103 0.93 -1.33 -7.06
N TYR A 104 2.14 -1.89 -7.06
CA TYR A 104 2.92 -2.13 -8.25
C TYR A 104 2.16 -3.03 -9.24
N ASN A 105 1.85 -2.48 -10.42
CA ASN A 105 1.13 -3.23 -11.45
C ASN A 105 2.11 -4.02 -12.31
N THR A 106 2.44 -5.19 -11.80
CA THR A 106 3.33 -6.15 -12.42
C THR A 106 2.98 -6.47 -13.88
N GLU A 107 1.70 -6.75 -14.19
CA GLU A 107 1.27 -7.15 -15.53
C GLU A 107 1.49 -6.01 -16.54
N LYS A 108 1.11 -4.79 -16.17
CA LYS A 108 1.33 -3.61 -17.03
C LYS A 108 2.81 -3.30 -17.22
N TRP A 109 3.61 -3.42 -16.17
CA TRP A 109 5.05 -3.21 -16.31
C TRP A 109 5.66 -4.26 -17.24
N GLU A 110 5.23 -5.52 -17.13
CA GLU A 110 5.70 -6.59 -18.01
C GLU A 110 5.38 -6.30 -19.49
N GLU A 111 4.20 -5.78 -19.79
CA GLU A 111 3.85 -5.33 -21.15
C GLU A 111 4.76 -4.18 -21.64
N GLU A 112 4.96 -3.15 -20.81
CA GLU A 112 5.81 -2.00 -21.14
C GLU A 112 7.28 -2.42 -21.35
N PHE A 113 7.80 -3.27 -20.46
CA PHE A 113 9.17 -3.76 -20.52
C PHE A 113 9.39 -4.69 -21.71
N ALA A 114 8.44 -5.58 -22.01
CA ALA A 114 8.50 -6.45 -23.18
C ALA A 114 8.45 -5.64 -24.50
N SER A 115 7.64 -4.58 -24.55
CA SER A 115 7.58 -3.66 -25.69
C SER A 115 8.93 -2.95 -25.90
N TRP A 116 9.51 -2.41 -24.83
CA TRP A 116 10.83 -1.79 -24.86
C TRP A 116 11.91 -2.77 -25.32
N ALA A 117 11.98 -3.97 -24.72
CA ALA A 117 12.97 -4.98 -25.05
C ALA A 117 12.88 -5.39 -26.53
N SER A 118 11.66 -5.61 -27.02
CA SER A 118 11.41 -5.97 -28.42
C SER A 118 11.86 -4.88 -29.40
N SER A 119 11.70 -3.59 -29.03
CA SER A 119 12.18 -2.47 -29.86
C SER A 119 13.70 -2.44 -30.04
N MET A 120 14.42 -3.03 -29.08
CA MET A 120 15.88 -3.21 -29.12
C MET A 120 16.31 -4.56 -29.72
N GLY A 121 15.37 -5.38 -30.17
CA GLY A 121 15.63 -6.75 -30.63
C GLY A 121 16.08 -7.69 -29.50
N GLN A 122 15.73 -7.37 -28.25
CA GLN A 122 16.08 -8.14 -27.06
C GLN A 122 14.86 -8.87 -26.49
N SER A 123 15.11 -9.91 -25.71
CA SER A 123 14.09 -10.67 -24.99
C SER A 123 14.60 -11.04 -23.62
N TYR A 124 13.74 -10.89 -22.62
CA TYR A 124 14.07 -11.12 -21.22
C TYR A 124 13.04 -12.04 -20.60
N HIS A 125 13.51 -12.88 -19.69
CA HIS A 125 12.64 -13.65 -18.79
C HIS A 125 12.41 -12.83 -17.54
N ARG A 126 11.14 -12.64 -17.19
CA ARG A 126 10.77 -12.12 -15.89
C ARG A 126 11.05 -13.18 -14.82
N LEU A 127 11.58 -12.76 -13.68
CA LEU A 127 11.74 -13.63 -12.53
C LEU A 127 10.36 -13.83 -11.89
N GLU A 128 9.87 -15.06 -11.86
CA GLU A 128 8.67 -15.38 -11.11
C GLU A 128 8.92 -15.18 -9.61
N HIS A 129 8.04 -14.43 -8.96
CA HIS A 129 8.12 -14.16 -7.53
C HIS A 129 6.72 -14.01 -6.93
N ALA A 130 6.60 -14.26 -5.63
CA ALA A 130 5.50 -13.78 -4.81
C ALA A 130 6.05 -12.72 -3.84
N ASN A 131 5.27 -11.65 -3.63
CA ASN A 131 5.60 -10.68 -2.60
C ASN A 131 5.58 -11.35 -1.23
N PHE A 132 6.51 -10.95 -0.36
CA PHE A 132 6.64 -11.45 1.01
C PHE A 132 7.01 -12.94 1.11
N ASP A 133 7.52 -13.56 0.04
CA ASP A 133 8.00 -14.95 0.09
C ASP A 133 9.43 -15.01 0.65
N GLU A 134 9.56 -15.31 1.94
CA GLU A 134 10.85 -15.48 2.62
C GLU A 134 11.72 -16.61 2.02
N LYS A 135 11.13 -17.52 1.23
CA LYS A 135 11.86 -18.62 0.59
C LYS A 135 12.41 -18.26 -0.79
N ASN A 136 12.20 -17.03 -1.25
CA ASN A 136 12.68 -16.60 -2.56
C ASN A 136 14.22 -16.70 -2.63
N GLU A 137 14.72 -17.51 -3.57
CA GLU A 137 16.16 -17.75 -3.72
C GLU A 137 16.96 -16.49 -4.07
N LEU A 138 16.32 -15.46 -4.62
CA LEU A 138 16.96 -14.19 -4.94
C LEU A 138 17.46 -13.48 -3.68
N ILE A 139 16.78 -13.64 -2.53
CA ILE A 139 17.17 -13.01 -1.26
C ILE A 139 18.63 -13.38 -0.94
N LYS A 140 18.91 -14.68 -0.85
CA LYS A 140 20.27 -15.19 -0.56
C LYS A 140 21.27 -14.84 -1.65
N LYS A 141 20.82 -14.80 -2.91
CA LYS A 141 21.68 -14.44 -4.04
C LYS A 141 22.07 -12.97 -4.04
N LEU A 142 21.33 -12.08 -3.37
CA LEU A 142 21.65 -10.65 -3.33
C LEU A 142 22.41 -10.21 -2.08
N GLU A 143 22.52 -11.05 -1.04
CA GLU A 143 23.17 -10.69 0.25
C GLU A 143 24.57 -10.09 0.10
N ALA A 144 25.39 -10.63 -0.81
CA ALA A 144 26.78 -10.22 -1.00
C ALA A 144 26.99 -9.31 -2.22
N THR A 145 25.92 -8.89 -2.91
CA THR A 145 26.05 -8.03 -4.09
C THR A 145 26.32 -6.59 -3.71
N THR A 146 26.77 -5.84 -4.70
CA THR A 146 27.12 -4.43 -4.53
C THR A 146 26.42 -3.57 -5.58
N VAL A 147 26.26 -2.28 -5.29
CA VAL A 147 25.84 -1.26 -6.26
C VAL A 147 26.95 -0.22 -6.35
N SER A 148 27.49 0.02 -7.53
CA SER A 148 28.64 0.92 -7.74
C SER A 148 29.81 0.66 -6.76
N GLN A 149 30.14 -0.63 -6.61
CA GLN A 149 31.19 -1.20 -5.76
C GLN A 149 30.97 -1.00 -4.25
N LYS A 150 29.75 -0.64 -3.82
CA LYS A 150 29.39 -0.46 -2.42
C LYS A 150 28.43 -1.56 -1.98
N SER A 151 28.65 -2.12 -0.79
CA SER A 151 27.69 -3.02 -0.15
C SER A 151 26.40 -2.26 0.15
N VAL A 152 25.28 -2.92 -0.08
CA VAL A 152 23.93 -2.36 0.11
C VAL A 152 23.05 -3.38 0.82
N LYS A 153 22.01 -2.89 1.48
CA LYS A 153 20.96 -3.71 2.08
C LYS A 153 19.75 -3.74 1.16
N TRP A 154 19.24 -4.94 0.93
CA TRP A 154 18.11 -5.17 0.03
C TRP A 154 16.82 -5.41 0.82
N ASN A 155 15.73 -4.90 0.26
CA ASN A 155 14.39 -5.39 0.48
C ASN A 155 13.92 -6.04 -0.83
N VAL A 156 13.81 -7.37 -0.84
CA VAL A 156 13.53 -8.16 -2.04
C VAL A 156 12.05 -8.53 -2.03
N PHE A 157 11.26 -7.85 -2.87
CA PHE A 157 9.81 -8.08 -3.00
C PHE A 157 9.05 -8.04 -1.66
N GLY A 158 9.50 -7.18 -0.73
CA GLY A 158 8.92 -7.02 0.60
C GLY A 158 9.55 -7.86 1.70
N VAL A 159 10.63 -8.60 1.41
CA VAL A 159 11.39 -9.35 2.40
C VAL A 159 12.72 -8.65 2.66
N SER A 160 12.96 -8.25 3.90
CA SER A 160 14.23 -7.66 4.31
C SER A 160 14.62 -8.12 5.71
N SER A 161 15.91 -8.21 5.99
CA SER A 161 16.42 -8.49 7.33
C SER A 161 16.55 -7.24 8.20
N ASP A 162 16.41 -6.03 7.63
CA ASP A 162 16.63 -4.75 8.31
C ASP A 162 15.61 -3.70 7.83
N ASN A 163 15.15 -2.84 8.75
CA ASN A 163 14.27 -1.71 8.42
C ASN A 163 14.99 -0.63 7.59
N ALA A 164 16.31 -0.50 7.77
CA ALA A 164 17.16 0.47 7.11
C ALA A 164 17.80 -0.12 5.84
N TYR A 165 16.98 -0.64 4.93
CA TYR A 165 17.42 -1.08 3.61
C TYR A 165 17.65 0.10 2.65
N ASP A 166 18.58 -0.07 1.72
CA ASP A 166 18.94 0.95 0.73
C ASP A 166 18.01 0.89 -0.50
N TYR A 167 17.67 -0.33 -0.95
CA TYR A 167 16.87 -0.55 -2.15
C TYR A 167 15.70 -1.50 -1.88
N LEU A 168 14.51 -1.12 -2.34
CA LEU A 168 13.36 -2.02 -2.47
C LEU A 168 13.27 -2.50 -3.92
N ILE A 169 13.27 -3.80 -4.15
CA ILE A 169 13.11 -4.42 -5.47
C ILE A 169 11.62 -4.68 -5.71
N LEU A 170 11.11 -4.13 -6.81
CA LEU A 170 9.72 -4.28 -7.26
C LEU A 170 9.57 -5.39 -8.30
N ASP A 171 10.56 -5.56 -9.18
CA ASP A 171 10.56 -6.58 -10.22
C ASP A 171 11.99 -6.90 -10.69
N ALA A 172 12.16 -8.03 -11.36
CA ALA A 172 13.46 -8.48 -11.85
C ALA A 172 13.34 -9.24 -13.17
N TYR A 173 14.26 -8.97 -14.09
CA TYR A 173 14.28 -9.57 -15.42
C TYR A 173 15.68 -9.97 -15.81
N TYR A 174 15.81 -11.05 -16.57
CA TYR A 174 17.12 -11.56 -16.95
C TYR A 174 17.11 -12.21 -18.33
N ASP A 175 18.23 -12.07 -19.02
CA ASP A 175 18.52 -12.72 -20.29
C ASP A 175 19.64 -13.75 -20.06
N LYS A 176 19.30 -15.04 -20.20
CA LYS A 176 20.26 -16.13 -20.01
C LYS A 176 21.37 -16.13 -21.05
N GLN A 177 21.09 -15.68 -22.27
CA GLN A 177 22.01 -15.77 -23.41
C GLN A 177 23.01 -14.62 -23.38
N ASN A 178 22.50 -13.38 -23.25
CA ASN A 178 23.33 -12.18 -23.23
C ASN A 178 23.83 -11.83 -21.83
N LYS A 179 23.41 -12.58 -20.82
CA LYS A 179 23.80 -12.41 -19.41
C LYS A 179 23.45 -11.03 -18.86
N HIS A 180 22.36 -10.44 -19.29
CA HIS A 180 21.87 -9.20 -18.71
C HIS A 180 20.91 -9.50 -17.58
N PHE A 181 21.04 -8.79 -16.46
CA PHE A 181 20.10 -8.87 -15.35
C PHE A 181 19.70 -7.46 -14.93
N TYR A 182 18.41 -7.19 -14.91
CA TYR A 182 17.82 -5.93 -14.49
C TYR A 182 17.05 -6.09 -13.19
N LEU A 183 17.23 -5.12 -12.30
CA LEU A 183 16.41 -4.92 -11.11
C LEU A 183 15.68 -3.59 -11.24
N PHE A 184 14.37 -3.65 -11.05
CA PHE A 184 13.50 -2.48 -11.01
C PHE A 184 13.27 -2.12 -9.55
N THR A 185 13.82 -0.99 -9.12
CA THR A 185 13.99 -0.70 -7.69
C THR A 185 13.49 0.68 -7.29
N LEU A 186 13.24 0.84 -5.99
CA LEU A 186 13.10 2.13 -5.33
C LEU A 186 14.27 2.36 -4.40
N LYS A 187 14.93 3.51 -4.56
CA LYS A 187 15.93 4.04 -3.63
C LYS A 187 15.41 5.35 -3.06
N ASP A 188 15.27 5.41 -1.74
CA ASP A 188 14.65 6.57 -1.06
C ASP A 188 13.30 6.96 -1.68
N GLY A 189 12.52 5.96 -2.07
CA GLY A 189 11.22 6.13 -2.71
C GLY A 189 11.25 6.57 -4.17
N GLN A 190 12.43 6.77 -4.79
CA GLN A 190 12.61 7.14 -6.19
C GLN A 190 12.94 5.93 -7.06
N ALA A 191 12.34 5.87 -8.25
CA ALA A 191 12.58 4.80 -9.22
C ALA A 191 14.03 4.80 -9.71
N GLN A 192 14.68 3.63 -9.62
CA GLN A 192 16.00 3.36 -10.20
C GLN A 192 16.03 1.99 -10.86
N VAL A 193 16.64 1.93 -12.03
CA VAL A 193 16.84 0.68 -12.77
C VAL A 193 18.31 0.30 -12.65
N LEU A 194 18.57 -0.83 -11.99
CA LEU A 194 19.90 -1.36 -11.82
C LEU A 194 20.13 -2.50 -12.81
N HIS A 195 21.36 -2.64 -13.29
CA HIS A 195 21.73 -3.68 -14.23
C HIS A 195 23.10 -4.29 -13.91
N THR A 196 23.31 -5.52 -14.36
CA THR A 196 24.61 -6.21 -14.33
C THR A 196 24.70 -7.23 -15.47
N ASP A 197 25.93 -7.51 -15.90
CA ASP A 197 26.22 -8.55 -16.89
C ASP A 197 26.43 -9.92 -16.22
N LYS A 198 25.40 -10.41 -15.51
CA LYS A 198 25.37 -11.72 -14.84
C LYS A 198 24.11 -12.49 -15.16
N THR A 199 24.17 -13.81 -15.00
CA THR A 199 22.98 -14.67 -15.02
C THR A 199 22.42 -14.85 -13.60
N LEU A 200 21.18 -15.34 -13.47
CA LEU A 200 20.58 -15.66 -12.16
C LEU A 200 21.44 -16.62 -11.33
N GLU A 201 22.19 -17.52 -11.97
CA GLU A 201 23.07 -18.49 -11.30
C GLU A 201 24.35 -17.83 -10.75
N THR A 202 24.82 -16.75 -11.37
CA THR A 202 26.12 -16.10 -11.07
C THR A 202 25.99 -14.74 -10.41
N ILE A 203 24.76 -14.28 -10.16
CA ILE A 203 24.45 -12.96 -9.63
C ILE A 203 24.94 -12.73 -8.20
N SER A 204 25.27 -13.78 -7.44
CA SER A 204 25.78 -13.65 -6.05
C SER A 204 27.11 -12.92 -5.92
N THR A 205 27.81 -12.70 -7.03
CA THR A 205 29.06 -11.92 -7.10
C THR A 205 28.90 -10.67 -7.94
N ALA A 206 27.65 -10.26 -8.22
CA ALA A 206 27.37 -9.12 -9.08
C ALA A 206 27.73 -7.81 -8.39
N ASN A 207 28.24 -6.90 -9.21
CA ASN A 207 28.19 -5.48 -8.95
C ASN A 207 27.19 -4.88 -9.93
N PHE A 208 26.10 -4.35 -9.40
CA PHE A 208 25.11 -3.64 -10.18
C PHE A 208 25.56 -2.20 -10.41
N GLU A 209 25.17 -1.66 -11.55
CA GLU A 209 25.26 -0.24 -11.85
C GLU A 209 23.87 0.29 -12.23
N GLU A 210 23.63 1.57 -12.00
CA GLU A 210 22.45 2.22 -12.60
C GLU A 210 22.53 2.09 -14.12
N THR A 211 21.40 1.80 -14.77
CA THR A 211 21.40 1.62 -16.23
C THR A 211 21.78 2.90 -16.94
N GLU A 212 22.66 2.79 -17.93
CA GLU A 212 22.95 3.88 -18.86
C GLU A 212 21.82 4.07 -19.89
N ASN A 213 20.84 3.16 -19.93
CA ASN A 213 19.69 3.26 -20.82
C ASN A 213 18.67 4.28 -20.28
N THR A 214 18.85 5.53 -20.69
CA THR A 214 17.99 6.65 -20.29
C THR A 214 16.52 6.49 -20.67
N ASP A 215 16.21 5.82 -21.78
CA ASP A 215 14.83 5.54 -22.19
C ASP A 215 14.14 4.56 -21.22
N LEU A 216 14.80 3.44 -20.90
CA LEU A 216 14.28 2.48 -19.93
C LEU A 216 14.11 3.09 -18.53
N ALA A 217 15.13 3.82 -18.07
CA ALA A 217 15.08 4.50 -16.77
C ALA A 217 13.93 5.51 -16.71
N GLN A 218 13.74 6.31 -17.77
CA GLN A 218 12.65 7.28 -17.86
C GLN A 218 11.28 6.59 -17.92
N ARG A 219 11.13 5.52 -18.72
CA ARG A 219 9.90 4.71 -18.77
C ARG A 219 9.54 4.15 -17.42
N PHE A 220 10.50 3.56 -16.71
CA PHE A 220 10.24 3.02 -15.37
C PHE A 220 9.90 4.13 -14.37
N LYS A 221 10.60 5.27 -14.41
CA LYS A 221 10.29 6.42 -13.58
C LYS A 221 8.88 6.96 -13.85
N GLU A 222 8.50 7.06 -15.11
CA GLU A 222 7.15 7.41 -15.51
C GLU A 222 6.15 6.37 -15.09
N PHE A 223 6.46 5.08 -15.20
CA PHE A 223 5.60 4.00 -14.79
C PHE A 223 5.37 4.02 -13.27
N ILE A 224 6.38 4.26 -12.45
CA ILE A 224 6.23 4.41 -11.00
C ILE A 224 5.49 5.68 -10.65
N SER A 225 5.81 6.80 -11.30
CA SER A 225 5.11 8.07 -11.10
C SER A 225 3.65 7.95 -11.51
N LYS A 226 3.41 7.28 -12.65
CA LYS A 226 2.09 6.92 -13.13
C LYS A 226 1.46 5.99 -12.12
N THR A 227 1.99 4.84 -11.76
CA THR A 227 1.36 3.95 -10.76
C THR A 227 1.11 4.64 -9.39
N SER A 228 1.94 5.61 -9.01
CA SER A 228 1.72 6.51 -7.84
C SER A 228 0.63 7.58 -8.06
N VAL A 229 0.22 7.83 -9.31
CA VAL A 229 -0.71 8.87 -9.81
C VAL A 229 -1.86 8.31 -10.70
N THR A 230 -1.88 7.01 -11.06
CA THR A 230 -2.51 6.46 -12.27
C THR A 230 -3.02 5.06 -11.92
N VAL A 231 -4.23 4.90 -11.43
CA VAL A 231 -5.39 4.81 -12.33
C VAL A 231 -5.75 6.14 -12.96
N GLU A 232 -5.09 6.43 -14.07
CA GLU A 232 -5.39 7.53 -14.98
C GLU A 232 -5.15 6.98 -16.39
N ASP A 233 -6.18 6.47 -17.02
CA ASP A 233 -6.16 6.30 -18.47
C ASP A 233 -7.32 7.11 -19.06
N LYS A 234 -7.05 8.42 -19.18
CA LYS A 234 -7.37 9.29 -20.32
C LYS A 234 -6.81 10.70 -20.06
N SER A 235 -5.97 11.15 -21.01
CA SER A 235 -5.37 12.48 -21.22
C SER A 235 -4.59 13.15 -20.06
N ILE A 236 -3.26 13.00 -20.11
CA ILE A 236 -2.27 13.60 -19.18
C ILE A 236 -2.28 15.15 -19.19
N THR A 237 -2.86 15.80 -20.21
CA THR A 237 -3.08 17.26 -20.21
C THR A 237 -4.36 17.66 -19.45
N ASP A 238 -5.36 16.78 -19.40
CA ASP A 238 -6.68 17.07 -18.82
C ASP A 238 -6.74 16.73 -17.33
N ASN A 239 -6.00 15.75 -16.81
CA ASN A 239 -6.09 15.37 -15.39
C ASN A 239 -5.36 16.30 -14.42
N ARG A 240 -4.20 16.86 -14.77
CA ARG A 240 -3.60 17.93 -13.95
C ARG A 240 -4.52 19.15 -13.93
N SER A 241 -5.04 19.51 -15.11
CA SER A 241 -6.04 20.56 -15.27
C SER A 241 -7.30 20.27 -14.43
N LEU A 242 -7.79 19.03 -14.43
CA LEU A 242 -8.98 18.61 -13.67
C LEU A 242 -8.74 18.62 -12.17
N ARG A 243 -7.61 18.10 -11.68
CA ARG A 243 -7.25 18.18 -10.26
C ARG A 243 -7.08 19.63 -9.80
N ASP A 244 -6.44 20.47 -10.62
CA ASP A 244 -6.30 21.90 -10.33
C ASP A 244 -7.66 22.61 -10.37
N LYS A 245 -8.56 22.25 -11.29
CA LYS A 245 -9.95 22.72 -11.34
C LYS A 245 -10.72 22.29 -10.09
N ILE A 246 -10.66 21.02 -9.70
CA ILE A 246 -11.28 20.48 -8.47
C ILE A 246 -10.76 21.24 -7.26
N LYS A 247 -9.44 21.40 -7.13
CA LYS A 247 -8.81 22.11 -6.01
C LYS A 247 -9.30 23.56 -5.91
N LYS A 248 -9.29 24.31 -7.02
CA LYS A 248 -9.79 25.69 -7.06
C LYS A 248 -11.29 25.79 -6.77
N ALA A 249 -12.08 24.85 -7.28
CA ALA A 249 -13.52 24.79 -7.03
C ALA A 249 -13.80 24.51 -5.55
N MET A 250 -13.04 23.60 -4.93
CA MET A 250 -13.15 23.30 -3.50
C MET A 250 -12.67 24.45 -2.62
N GLU A 251 -11.61 25.19 -3.00
CA GLU A 251 -11.19 26.42 -2.33
C GLU A 251 -12.33 27.45 -2.37
N SER A 252 -12.92 27.70 -3.55
CA SER A 252 -14.03 28.64 -3.72
C SER A 252 -15.29 28.21 -2.95
N TYR A 253 -15.59 26.91 -2.95
CA TYR A 253 -16.70 26.35 -2.19
C TYR A 253 -16.48 26.49 -0.68
N SER A 254 -15.28 26.16 -0.19
CA SER A 254 -14.88 26.33 1.21
C SER A 254 -15.05 27.78 1.67
N ASP A 255 -14.56 28.72 0.87
CA ASP A 255 -14.70 30.17 1.13
C ASP A 255 -16.16 30.60 1.15
N SER A 256 -16.97 30.11 0.21
CA SER A 256 -18.40 30.47 0.12
C SER A 256 -19.23 29.92 1.28
N LYS A 257 -18.83 28.76 1.83
CA LYS A 257 -19.49 28.09 2.95
C LYS A 257 -18.97 28.59 4.31
N GLY A 258 -17.77 29.14 4.36
CA GLY A 258 -17.08 29.51 5.59
C GLY A 258 -16.53 28.29 6.35
N GLU A 259 -16.32 27.16 5.66
CA GLU A 259 -15.81 25.91 6.22
C GLU A 259 -14.64 25.40 5.40
N VAL A 260 -13.55 24.99 6.04
CA VAL A 260 -12.37 24.46 5.34
C VAL A 260 -12.59 22.99 5.00
N PHE A 261 -12.45 22.66 3.72
CA PHE A 261 -12.40 21.27 3.25
C PHE A 261 -10.97 20.87 2.92
N LYS A 262 -10.55 19.71 3.45
CA LYS A 262 -9.23 19.13 3.19
C LYS A 262 -9.37 17.96 2.25
N SER A 263 -8.50 17.92 1.24
CA SER A 263 -8.38 16.76 0.37
C SER A 263 -7.91 15.56 1.19
N THR A 264 -8.57 14.43 1.02
CA THR A 264 -8.15 13.15 1.59
C THR A 264 -7.63 12.26 0.49
N ASN A 265 -6.87 11.24 0.87
CA ASN A 265 -6.48 10.15 -0.02
C ASN A 265 -6.21 8.92 0.85
N LEU A 266 -5.90 7.78 0.23
CA LEU A 266 -5.61 6.53 0.94
C LEU A 266 -4.39 6.58 1.87
N ALA A 267 -3.61 7.68 1.86
CA ALA A 267 -2.44 7.92 2.70
C ALA A 267 -2.60 9.14 3.66
N THR A 268 -3.66 9.95 3.53
CA THR A 268 -3.96 11.06 4.44
C THR A 268 -5.42 10.97 4.85
N TYR A 269 -5.64 10.47 6.07
CA TYR A 269 -6.97 10.21 6.60
C TYR A 269 -7.69 11.48 7.01
N GLY A 270 -8.90 11.62 6.49
CA GLY A 270 -9.93 12.45 7.07
C GLY A 270 -10.75 11.68 8.10
N ASN A 271 -11.51 12.38 8.93
CA ASN A 271 -12.44 11.76 9.87
C ASN A 271 -13.85 12.29 9.61
N TYR A 272 -14.81 11.39 9.44
CA TYR A 272 -16.23 11.71 9.24
C TYR A 272 -17.06 10.97 10.30
N TYR A 273 -17.50 11.67 11.35
CA TYR A 273 -18.17 11.08 12.51
C TYR A 273 -17.48 9.84 13.12
N GLY A 274 -16.15 9.82 13.12
CA GLY A 274 -15.33 8.70 13.58
C GLY A 274 -14.98 7.68 12.50
N LEU A 275 -15.50 7.82 11.28
CA LEU A 275 -15.16 6.98 10.13
C LEU A 275 -13.94 7.53 9.41
N ALA A 276 -13.01 6.64 9.05
CA ALA A 276 -11.86 6.96 8.22
C ALA A 276 -12.29 7.32 6.80
N VAL A 277 -11.82 8.47 6.32
CA VAL A 277 -12.07 8.96 4.96
C VAL A 277 -10.79 8.83 4.13
N PRO A 278 -10.80 8.14 2.97
CA PRO A 278 -11.98 7.60 2.30
C PRO A 278 -12.32 6.12 2.60
N ASP A 279 -11.48 5.40 3.33
CA ASP A 279 -11.56 3.93 3.44
C ASP A 279 -12.91 3.40 3.94
N GLN A 280 -13.36 3.85 5.12
CA GLN A 280 -14.59 3.33 5.74
C GLN A 280 -15.85 3.88 5.08
N ILE A 281 -15.80 5.12 4.56
CA ILE A 281 -16.95 5.67 3.82
C ILE A 281 -17.15 4.96 2.48
N MET A 282 -16.10 4.42 1.87
CA MET A 282 -16.21 3.60 0.66
C MET A 282 -16.76 2.21 0.98
N GLN A 283 -16.37 1.64 2.13
CA GLN A 283 -16.83 0.32 2.58
C GLN A 283 -18.34 0.32 2.91
N PHE A 284 -18.82 1.39 3.55
CA PHE A 284 -20.19 1.51 4.08
C PHE A 284 -21.08 2.47 3.27
N GLY A 285 -20.59 2.95 2.14
CA GLY A 285 -21.25 3.94 1.32
C GLY A 285 -22.49 3.43 0.60
N GLN A 286 -23.54 4.22 0.63
CA GLN A 286 -24.74 4.07 -0.17
C GLN A 286 -24.93 5.34 -1.00
N VAL A 287 -25.44 5.22 -2.22
CA VAL A 287 -25.84 6.37 -3.04
C VAL A 287 -27.34 6.28 -3.25
N ASP A 288 -28.07 7.31 -2.84
CA ASP A 288 -29.55 7.37 -2.92
C ASP A 288 -30.22 6.14 -2.26
N GLY A 289 -29.66 5.67 -1.13
CA GLY A 289 -30.14 4.50 -0.37
C GLY A 289 -29.81 3.14 -1.00
N MET A 290 -29.05 3.11 -2.10
CA MET A 290 -28.57 1.86 -2.71
C MET A 290 -27.10 1.62 -2.34
N ASN A 291 -26.75 0.38 -1.99
CA ASN A 291 -25.35 0.00 -1.82
C ASN A 291 -24.60 0.17 -3.15
N TYR A 292 -23.47 0.88 -3.10
CA TYR A 292 -22.56 1.06 -4.23
C TYR A 292 -21.23 0.36 -3.94
N THR A 293 -20.56 -0.05 -5.02
CA THR A 293 -19.14 -0.40 -4.98
C THR A 293 -18.36 0.85 -5.38
N PHE A 294 -17.57 1.38 -4.47
CA PHE A 294 -16.71 2.53 -4.73
C PHE A 294 -15.34 2.03 -5.17
N LYS A 295 -14.83 2.64 -6.22
CA LYS A 295 -13.45 2.44 -6.65
C LYS A 295 -12.70 3.74 -6.51
N TRP A 296 -11.58 3.71 -5.81
CA TRP A 296 -10.62 4.78 -5.81
C TRP A 296 -9.30 4.23 -6.31
N TYR A 297 -8.86 4.70 -7.48
CA TYR A 297 -7.70 4.16 -8.16
C TYR A 297 -7.80 2.63 -8.30
N GLY A 298 -6.83 1.87 -7.80
CA GLY A 298 -6.86 0.40 -7.82
C GLY A 298 -7.67 -0.22 -6.68
N TYR A 299 -8.05 0.57 -5.68
CA TYR A 299 -8.77 0.11 -4.50
C TYR A 299 -10.28 0.07 -4.76
N ILE A 300 -10.94 -1.01 -4.37
CA ILE A 300 -12.38 -1.23 -4.53
C ILE A 300 -12.95 -1.63 -3.16
N ALA A 301 -14.03 -0.99 -2.74
CA ALA A 301 -14.72 -1.31 -1.50
C ALA A 301 -16.23 -1.12 -1.65
N GLY A 302 -17.00 -1.76 -0.76
CA GLY A 302 -18.46 -1.79 -0.81
C GLY A 302 -19.01 -3.10 -1.42
N SER A 303 -20.33 -3.27 -1.33
CA SER A 303 -21.02 -4.52 -1.72
C SER A 303 -22.14 -4.30 -2.75
N GLY A 304 -22.14 -3.13 -3.41
CA GLY A 304 -23.15 -2.76 -4.40
C GLY A 304 -22.93 -3.36 -5.78
N SER A 305 -24.02 -3.62 -6.52
CA SER A 305 -23.95 -4.03 -7.93
C SER A 305 -23.63 -2.87 -8.89
N ARG A 306 -23.82 -1.63 -8.44
CA ARG A 306 -23.47 -0.40 -9.17
C ARG A 306 -22.12 0.14 -8.70
N ARG A 307 -21.47 0.94 -9.55
CA ARG A 307 -20.11 1.41 -9.28
C ARG A 307 -19.98 2.93 -9.37
N PHE A 308 -19.20 3.48 -8.45
CA PHE A 308 -18.77 4.87 -8.45
C PHE A 308 -17.24 4.94 -8.47
N ASP A 309 -16.67 5.55 -9.51
CA ASP A 309 -15.23 5.74 -9.65
C ASP A 309 -14.83 7.11 -9.09
N ILE A 310 -14.15 7.14 -7.94
CA ILE A 310 -13.72 8.36 -7.25
C ILE A 310 -12.49 8.96 -7.93
N LEU A 311 -12.56 10.26 -8.21
CA LEU A 311 -11.49 11.12 -8.72
C LEU A 311 -10.86 11.96 -7.61
N ALA A 312 -11.66 12.45 -6.66
CA ALA A 312 -11.17 13.17 -5.49
C ALA A 312 -12.17 13.06 -4.32
N CYS A 313 -11.66 13.18 -3.09
CA CYS A 313 -12.48 13.26 -1.89
C CYS A 313 -11.98 14.38 -0.99
N TYR A 314 -12.94 15.05 -0.37
CA TYR A 314 -12.71 16.12 0.57
C TYR A 314 -13.58 15.90 1.79
N VAL A 315 -13.05 16.20 2.97
CA VAL A 315 -13.80 16.23 4.22
C VAL A 315 -13.66 17.61 4.84
N ASN A 316 -14.72 18.14 5.45
CA ASN A 316 -14.59 19.39 6.22
C ASN A 316 -13.83 19.17 7.53
N GLU A 317 -13.22 20.23 8.07
CA GLU A 317 -12.47 20.14 9.34
C GLU A 317 -13.32 19.70 10.53
N ALA A 318 -14.64 19.95 10.48
CA ALA A 318 -15.57 19.49 11.51
C ALA A 318 -15.84 17.97 11.46
N GLY A 319 -15.48 17.29 10.35
CA GLY A 319 -15.72 15.87 10.16
C GLY A 319 -17.19 15.51 10.06
N THR A 320 -18.00 16.41 9.50
CA THR A 320 -19.46 16.28 9.39
C THR A 320 -19.95 16.25 7.95
N GLU A 321 -19.06 16.46 6.97
CA GLU A 321 -19.42 16.36 5.56
C GLU A 321 -18.24 15.85 4.73
N VAL A 322 -18.54 14.92 3.82
CA VAL A 322 -17.61 14.46 2.79
C VAL A 322 -18.19 14.77 1.41
N ILE A 323 -17.33 15.25 0.51
CA ILE A 323 -17.64 15.48 -0.90
C ILE A 323 -16.76 14.58 -1.77
N LEU A 324 -17.38 13.84 -2.68
CA LEU A 324 -16.73 13.01 -3.68
C LEU A 324 -16.93 13.58 -5.08
N PHE A 325 -15.84 13.74 -5.80
CA PHE A 325 -15.84 13.94 -7.25
C PHE A 325 -15.58 12.58 -7.87
N GLY A 326 -16.40 12.18 -8.84
CA GLY A 326 -16.20 10.89 -9.48
C GLY A 326 -17.07 10.68 -10.71
N CYS A 327 -17.16 9.41 -11.12
CA CYS A 327 -18.03 8.97 -12.19
C CYS A 327 -19.02 7.93 -11.67
N LYS A 328 -20.31 8.21 -11.75
CA LYS A 328 -21.41 7.26 -11.53
C LYS A 328 -21.75 6.60 -12.85
N ASP A 329 -21.49 5.30 -12.97
CA ASP A 329 -21.77 4.52 -14.20
C ASP A 329 -21.17 5.15 -15.48
N GLY A 330 -19.98 5.75 -15.36
CA GLY A 330 -19.25 6.39 -16.45
C GLY A 330 -19.57 7.87 -16.72
N ASN A 331 -20.53 8.46 -16.00
CA ASN A 331 -20.88 9.88 -16.12
C ASN A 331 -20.29 10.68 -14.95
N PRO A 332 -19.69 11.87 -15.19
CA PRO A 332 -19.23 12.73 -14.11
C PRO A 332 -20.35 13.05 -13.12
N THR A 333 -20.08 12.89 -11.84
CA THR A 333 -21.07 13.04 -10.77
C THR A 333 -20.38 13.52 -9.50
N LEU A 334 -21.02 14.47 -8.84
CA LEU A 334 -20.68 14.94 -7.52
C LEU A 334 -21.57 14.23 -6.50
N LEU A 335 -20.97 13.68 -5.46
CA LEU A 335 -21.70 13.15 -4.32
C LEU A 335 -21.29 13.91 -3.07
N HIS A 336 -22.22 14.06 -2.14
CA HIS A 336 -21.89 14.48 -0.78
C HIS A 336 -22.65 13.65 0.24
N THR A 337 -22.14 13.59 1.46
CA THR A 337 -22.81 12.89 2.56
C THR A 337 -24.04 13.64 3.04
N GLU A 338 -25.13 12.90 3.23
CA GLU A 338 -26.36 13.41 3.82
C GLU A 338 -26.46 12.99 5.29
N GLY A 339 -26.41 13.97 6.20
CA GLY A 339 -26.63 13.76 7.64
C GLY A 339 -25.48 13.03 8.35
N GLN A 340 -25.76 12.53 9.55
CA GLN A 340 -24.81 11.73 10.33
C GLN A 340 -24.97 10.25 9.95
N PRO A 341 -23.88 9.47 9.80
CA PRO A 341 -23.99 8.04 9.50
C PRO A 341 -24.54 7.26 10.70
N GLU A 342 -25.25 6.18 10.42
CA GLU A 342 -25.61 5.19 11.44
C GLU A 342 -24.38 4.32 11.69
N ILE A 343 -23.84 4.29 12.91
CA ILE A 343 -22.62 3.54 13.22
C ILE A 343 -22.92 2.50 14.29
N GLU A 344 -22.68 1.24 13.97
CA GLU A 344 -22.72 0.14 14.92
C GLU A 344 -21.30 -0.17 15.40
N LYS A 345 -21.13 -0.26 16.72
CA LYS A 345 -19.86 -0.59 17.36
C LYS A 345 -20.01 -1.85 18.21
N ASN A 346 -18.96 -2.65 18.29
CA ASN A 346 -18.90 -3.77 19.22
C ASN A 346 -18.60 -3.30 20.66
N GLU A 347 -18.52 -4.25 21.60
CA GLU A 347 -18.23 -3.99 23.02
C GLU A 347 -16.87 -3.31 23.25
N SER A 348 -15.90 -3.49 22.34
CA SER A 348 -14.59 -2.83 22.41
C SER A 348 -14.58 -1.43 21.76
N GLY A 349 -15.73 -0.94 21.28
CA GLY A 349 -15.85 0.37 20.62
C GLY A 349 -15.39 0.39 19.15
N ALA A 350 -15.03 -0.75 18.57
CA ALA A 350 -14.65 -0.85 17.16
C ALA A 350 -15.89 -0.82 16.27
N ILE A 351 -15.81 -0.09 15.15
CA ILE A 351 -16.90 0.02 14.17
C ILE A 351 -17.04 -1.31 13.45
N ILE A 352 -18.20 -1.95 13.62
CA ILE A 352 -18.52 -3.23 12.97
C ILE A 352 -19.37 -3.03 11.73
N ASN A 353 -20.18 -1.97 11.67
CA ASN A 353 -21.00 -1.64 10.53
C ASN A 353 -21.27 -0.13 10.54
N ALA A 354 -21.50 0.44 9.36
CA ALA A 354 -22.04 1.77 9.27
C ALA A 354 -22.97 1.89 8.05
N GLN A 355 -23.80 2.93 8.05
CA GLN A 355 -24.53 3.37 6.87
C GLN A 355 -24.12 4.81 6.58
N VAL A 356 -23.37 5.00 5.49
CA VAL A 356 -22.96 6.31 5.02
C VAL A 356 -23.80 6.66 3.80
N HIS A 357 -24.72 7.60 3.96
CA HIS A 357 -25.61 8.01 2.89
C HIS A 357 -24.97 9.11 2.06
N PHE A 358 -24.74 8.84 0.79
CA PHE A 358 -24.38 9.81 -0.23
C PHE A 358 -25.59 10.13 -1.10
N VAL A 359 -25.70 11.39 -1.48
CA VAL A 359 -26.68 11.86 -2.48
C VAL A 359 -25.97 12.65 -3.56
N GLU A 360 -26.57 12.71 -4.75
CA GLU A 360 -26.07 13.58 -5.82
C GLU A 360 -26.07 15.04 -5.37
N PHE A 361 -24.91 15.69 -5.51
CA PHE A 361 -24.69 17.03 -5.01
C PHE A 361 -24.66 18.04 -6.16
N HIS A 362 -25.74 18.81 -6.28
CA HIS A 362 -25.87 19.87 -7.27
C HIS A 362 -25.36 21.19 -6.71
N HIS A 363 -24.11 21.54 -7.02
CA HIS A 363 -23.52 22.80 -6.59
C HIS A 363 -22.88 23.56 -7.76
N PRO A 364 -23.37 24.76 -8.12
CA PRO A 364 -22.94 25.48 -9.32
C PRO A 364 -21.43 25.74 -9.44
N VAL A 365 -20.74 25.91 -8.30
CA VAL A 365 -19.29 26.12 -8.26
C VAL A 365 -18.52 24.82 -8.50
N LEU A 366 -19.03 23.70 -8.00
CA LEU A 366 -18.34 22.41 -8.08
C LEU A 366 -18.63 21.71 -9.40
N GLU A 367 -19.84 21.82 -9.94
CA GLU A 367 -20.23 21.22 -11.21
C GLU A 367 -19.45 21.80 -12.41
N GLN A 368 -18.98 23.05 -12.32
CA GLN A 368 -18.13 23.68 -13.33
C GLN A 368 -16.81 22.93 -13.57
N VAL A 369 -16.40 22.07 -12.65
CA VAL A 369 -15.22 21.21 -12.81
C VAL A 369 -15.36 20.29 -14.03
N PHE A 370 -16.56 19.81 -14.32
CA PHE A 370 -16.84 18.84 -15.37
C PHE A 370 -17.24 19.45 -16.72
N ASN A 371 -17.32 20.78 -16.79
CA ASN A 371 -17.70 21.54 -17.99
C ASN A 371 -16.51 22.15 -18.75
#